data_AF-A0A834IEP6-F1
#
_entry.id   AF-A0A834IEP6-F1
#
_cell.length_a   1.000
_cell.length_b   1.000
_cell.length_c   1.000
_cell.angle_alpha   90.00
_cell.angle_beta   90.00
_cell.angle_gamma   90.00
#
_symmetry.space_group_name_H-M   'P 1'
#
loop_
_entity.id
_entity.type
_entity.pdbx_description
1 polymer ?
#
loop_
_entity_poly.entity_id
_entity_poly.type
_entity_poly.pdbx_seq_one_letter_code
_entity_poly.pdbx_strand_id
1 'polypeptide(L)'
;MLYIDPAYQQQTFVSAIGEQKVVTLMDGSQIQLNTHSRLNVSYHLLSRKVDLQQGEATFHVKHNPWHAVIPWLERSFNVYADDIRIQDIGTIFNVRRLDHDDVQVAVLEGQVRIHTVQQNPLDLTTGQSINTQHGQYHTIDHSDVTQLTAWQQGYLYFNDRPLAQVLAEINRYGQLPVSIKDKTIAELRVSGQVDLKDRQQFIHALPTFAPVKLQYLVNGKIIIHKK
;
A
#
# COMPACT_ATOMS: atom_id res chain seq x y z
N MET A 1 10.52 -34.47 7.82
CA MET A 1 9.94 -34.63 6.47
C MET A 1 10.04 -33.29 5.76
N LEU A 2 10.76 -33.19 4.64
CA LEU A 2 10.63 -32.02 3.75
C LEU A 2 9.22 -32.07 3.16
N TYR A 3 8.33 -31.18 3.60
CA TYR A 3 7.07 -30.96 2.91
C TYR A 3 7.39 -30.21 1.62
N ILE A 4 7.40 -30.94 0.51
CA ILE A 4 7.62 -30.35 -0.82
C ILE A 4 6.27 -29.77 -1.25
N ASP A 5 6.14 -28.44 -1.24
CA ASP A 5 5.00 -27.73 -1.82
C ASP A 5 5.50 -26.99 -3.08
N PRO A 6 5.81 -27.71 -4.18
CA PRO A 6 6.38 -27.09 -5.37
C PRO A 6 5.32 -26.23 -6.07
N ALA A 7 5.77 -25.12 -6.67
CA ALA A 7 4.89 -24.32 -7.51
C ALA A 7 4.63 -25.09 -8.81
N TYR A 8 3.36 -25.25 -9.19
CA TYR A 8 2.99 -25.82 -10.49
C TYR A 8 2.72 -24.74 -11.55
N GLN A 9 2.52 -23.50 -11.12
CA GLN A 9 2.30 -22.36 -12.00
C GLN A 9 2.74 -21.06 -11.33
N GLN A 10 3.28 -20.13 -12.13
CA GLN A 10 3.63 -18.79 -11.69
C GLN A 10 3.09 -17.74 -12.67
N GLN A 11 2.72 -16.57 -12.16
CA GLN A 11 2.23 -15.45 -12.95
C GLN A 11 2.74 -14.13 -12.35
N THR A 12 3.34 -13.30 -13.19
CA THR A 12 3.79 -11.96 -12.80
C THR A 12 2.77 -10.91 -13.24
N PHE A 13 2.44 -10.01 -12.32
CA PHE A 13 1.57 -8.86 -12.59
C PHE A 13 2.32 -7.57 -12.27
N VAL A 14 2.12 -6.58 -13.15
CA VAL A 14 2.75 -5.26 -13.06
C VAL A 14 1.73 -4.18 -13.38
N SER A 15 1.94 -3.00 -12.80
CA SER A 15 1.30 -1.73 -13.16
C SER A 15 2.36 -0.67 -13.43
N ALA A 16 2.11 0.17 -14.42
CA ALA A 16 2.94 1.34 -14.71
C ALA A 16 2.75 2.46 -13.66
N ILE A 17 3.60 3.49 -13.73
CA ILE A 17 3.41 4.70 -12.93
C ILE A 17 2.10 5.37 -13.33
N GLY A 18 1.24 5.65 -12.34
CA GLY A 18 -0.09 6.23 -12.52
C GLY A 18 -1.17 5.23 -12.97
N GLU A 19 -0.80 3.98 -13.23
CA GLU A 19 -1.75 2.91 -13.57
C GLU A 19 -2.21 2.18 -12.31
N GLN A 20 -3.51 1.88 -12.23
CA GLN A 20 -4.08 0.95 -11.27
C GLN A 20 -4.71 -0.22 -12.02
N LYS A 21 -4.55 -1.44 -11.50
CA LYS A 21 -4.97 -2.64 -12.21
C LYS A 21 -5.63 -3.64 -11.27
N VAL A 22 -6.79 -4.15 -11.67
CA VAL A 22 -7.46 -5.25 -10.97
C VAL A 22 -7.15 -6.56 -11.69
N VAL A 23 -6.73 -7.57 -10.93
CA VAL A 23 -6.43 -8.91 -11.39
C VAL A 23 -7.32 -9.89 -10.64
N THR A 24 -7.99 -10.78 -11.35
CA THR A 24 -8.73 -11.91 -10.75
C THR A 24 -7.90 -13.17 -10.89
N LEU A 25 -7.65 -13.85 -9.78
CA LEU A 25 -6.90 -15.10 -9.71
C LEU A 25 -7.83 -16.30 -9.98
N MET A 26 -7.25 -17.48 -10.24
CA MET A 26 -8.01 -18.70 -10.59
C MET A 26 -8.98 -19.20 -9.50
N ASP A 27 -8.72 -18.84 -8.25
CA ASP A 27 -9.55 -19.13 -7.08
C ASP A 27 -10.72 -18.13 -6.91
N GLY A 28 -10.76 -17.06 -7.73
CA GLY A 28 -11.70 -15.95 -7.62
C GLY A 28 -11.30 -14.85 -6.64
N SER A 29 -10.14 -14.96 -5.98
CA SER A 29 -9.55 -13.85 -5.22
C SER A 29 -9.19 -12.71 -6.18
N GLN A 30 -9.25 -11.48 -5.69
CA GLN A 30 -8.90 -10.30 -6.47
C GLN A 30 -7.71 -9.59 -5.87
N ILE A 31 -6.79 -9.15 -6.73
CA ILE A 31 -5.69 -8.27 -6.35
C ILE A 31 -5.85 -6.95 -7.09
N GLN A 32 -5.94 -5.86 -6.34
CA GLN A 32 -5.86 -4.52 -6.89
C GLN A 32 -4.43 -4.00 -6.72
N LEU A 33 -3.74 -3.81 -7.83
CA LEU A 33 -2.42 -3.19 -7.91
C LEU A 33 -2.57 -1.68 -7.94
N ASN A 34 -1.82 -0.99 -7.08
CA ASN A 34 -1.66 0.45 -7.16
C ASN A 34 -0.59 0.84 -8.20
N THR A 35 -0.27 2.13 -8.30
CA THR A 35 0.80 2.67 -9.16
C THR A 35 2.15 1.99 -8.93
N HIS A 36 2.85 1.70 -10.02
CA HIS A 36 4.22 1.21 -10.03
C HIS A 36 4.45 -0.03 -9.15
N SER A 37 3.54 -0.99 -9.24
CA SER A 37 3.56 -2.22 -8.46
C SER A 37 4.01 -3.41 -9.30
N ARG A 38 4.68 -4.35 -8.65
CA ARG A 38 5.07 -5.65 -9.23
C ARG A 38 4.87 -6.73 -8.19
N LEU A 39 4.19 -7.80 -8.59
CA LEU A 39 4.10 -9.01 -7.79
C LEU A 39 4.18 -10.28 -8.62
N ASN A 40 4.58 -11.36 -7.98
CA ASN A 40 4.59 -12.70 -8.55
C ASN A 40 3.67 -13.62 -7.75
N VAL A 41 2.70 -14.24 -8.41
CA VAL A 41 1.80 -15.23 -7.81
C VAL A 41 2.32 -16.61 -8.17
N SER A 42 2.59 -17.42 -7.15
CA SER A 42 2.95 -18.84 -7.28
C SER A 42 1.82 -19.70 -6.73
N TYR A 43 1.33 -20.60 -7.57
CA TYR A 43 0.28 -21.55 -7.22
C TYR A 43 0.91 -22.89 -6.83
N HIS A 44 0.55 -23.36 -5.64
CA HIS A 44 1.03 -24.62 -5.10
C HIS A 44 -0.16 -25.53 -4.75
N LEU A 45 0.12 -26.81 -4.49
CA LEU A 45 -0.92 -27.80 -4.19
C LEU A 45 -1.62 -27.48 -2.86
N LEU A 46 -0.87 -26.97 -1.88
CA LEU A 46 -1.36 -26.68 -0.53
C LEU A 46 -1.43 -25.18 -0.21
N SER A 47 -0.84 -24.32 -1.05
CA SER A 47 -0.78 -22.88 -0.80
C SER A 47 -0.87 -22.03 -2.06
N ARG A 48 -1.22 -20.76 -1.86
CA ARG A 48 -1.06 -19.67 -2.81
C ARG A 48 -0.07 -18.70 -2.20
N LYS A 49 1.02 -18.42 -2.91
CA LYS A 49 2.06 -17.50 -2.46
C LYS A 49 2.10 -16.31 -3.39
N VAL A 50 2.03 -15.11 -2.84
CA VAL A 50 2.20 -13.87 -3.57
C VAL A 50 3.43 -13.17 -3.04
N ASP A 51 4.39 -12.92 -3.91
CA ASP A 51 5.59 -12.13 -3.61
C ASP A 51 5.38 -10.71 -4.14
N LEU A 52 5.10 -9.75 -3.25
CA LEU A 52 5.00 -8.33 -3.59
C LEU A 52 6.41 -7.77 -3.65
N GLN A 53 6.95 -7.64 -4.84
CA GLN A 53 8.34 -7.23 -5.06
C GLN A 53 8.49 -5.72 -5.07
N GLN A 54 7.42 -4.97 -5.37
CA GLN A 54 7.45 -3.51 -5.45
C GLN A 54 6.04 -2.93 -5.32
N GLY A 55 5.97 -1.74 -4.73
CA GLY A 55 4.78 -0.90 -4.75
C GLY A 55 3.76 -1.31 -3.70
N GLU A 56 2.50 -1.33 -4.11
CA GLU A 56 1.36 -1.54 -3.21
C GLU A 56 0.26 -2.33 -3.89
N ALA A 57 -0.39 -3.20 -3.11
CA ALA A 57 -1.53 -3.98 -3.56
C ALA A 57 -2.53 -4.24 -2.42
N THR A 58 -3.80 -4.27 -2.79
CA THR A 58 -4.89 -4.75 -1.94
C THR A 58 -5.32 -6.14 -2.37
N PHE A 59 -5.53 -7.01 -1.40
CA PHE A 59 -5.90 -8.40 -1.59
C PHE A 59 -7.31 -8.61 -1.04
N HIS A 60 -8.22 -9.07 -1.90
CA HIS A 60 -9.55 -9.55 -1.54
C HIS A 60 -9.52 -11.06 -1.70
N VAL A 61 -9.28 -11.77 -0.60
CA VAL A 61 -9.11 -13.22 -0.66
C VAL A 61 -10.49 -13.87 -0.64
N LYS A 62 -10.76 -14.71 -1.64
CA LYS A 62 -12.03 -15.44 -1.70
C LYS A 62 -11.90 -16.73 -0.90
N HIS A 63 -12.84 -16.92 0.03
CA HIS A 63 -12.93 -18.13 0.84
C HIS A 63 -14.12 -19.00 0.48
N ASN A 64 -13.95 -20.30 0.69
CA ASN A 64 -15.05 -21.24 0.58
C ASN A 64 -15.97 -21.13 1.81
N PRO A 65 -17.28 -21.44 1.68
CA PRO A 65 -18.24 -21.34 2.80
C PRO A 65 -17.86 -22.20 4.02
N TRP A 66 -17.14 -23.29 3.78
CA TRP A 66 -16.66 -24.20 4.82
C TRP A 66 -15.45 -23.68 5.59
N HIS A 67 -14.81 -22.60 5.14
CA HIS A 67 -13.61 -22.04 5.76
C HIS A 67 -13.83 -21.69 7.23
N ALA A 68 -15.00 -21.15 7.58
CA ALA A 68 -15.36 -20.85 8.98
C ALA A 68 -15.46 -22.10 9.88
N VAL A 69 -15.70 -23.28 9.29
CA VAL A 69 -15.92 -24.54 10.03
C VAL A 69 -14.68 -25.44 9.97
N ILE A 70 -13.96 -25.43 8.85
CA ILE A 70 -12.83 -26.32 8.56
C ILE A 70 -11.72 -25.57 7.79
N PRO A 71 -10.99 -24.65 8.43
CA PRO A 71 -10.04 -23.75 7.75
C PRO A 71 -8.91 -24.48 7.01
N TRP A 72 -8.52 -25.67 7.48
CA TRP A 72 -7.43 -26.45 6.89
C TRP A 72 -7.77 -27.11 5.55
N LEU A 73 -9.04 -27.08 5.13
CA LEU A 73 -9.44 -27.56 3.80
C LEU A 73 -9.15 -26.53 2.70
N GLU A 74 -8.93 -25.26 3.04
CA GLU A 74 -8.57 -24.24 2.08
C GLU A 74 -7.05 -24.07 1.98
N ARG A 75 -6.57 -23.86 0.75
CA ARG A 75 -5.16 -23.53 0.51
C ARG A 75 -4.84 -22.19 1.15
N SER A 76 -3.85 -22.16 2.02
CA SER A 76 -3.40 -20.91 2.65
C SER A 76 -3.05 -19.86 1.60
N PHE A 77 -3.45 -18.61 1.84
CA PHE A 77 -3.05 -17.46 1.02
C PHE A 77 -2.00 -16.67 1.80
N ASN A 78 -0.78 -16.63 1.28
CA ASN A 78 0.35 -15.96 1.93
C ASN A 78 0.89 -14.89 1.01
N VAL A 79 0.99 -13.66 1.52
CA VAL A 79 1.69 -12.56 0.86
C VAL A 79 3.04 -12.38 1.53
N TYR A 80 4.08 -12.25 0.71
CA TYR A 80 5.44 -11.99 1.12
C TYR A 80 5.81 -10.58 0.65
N ALA A 81 6.44 -9.82 1.52
CA ALA A 81 7.05 -8.54 1.21
C ALA A 81 8.28 -8.42 2.12
N ASP A 82 9.46 -8.39 1.52
CA ASP A 82 10.73 -8.45 2.25
C ASP A 82 10.76 -9.64 3.23
N ASP A 83 11.17 -9.41 4.48
CA ASP A 83 11.31 -10.43 5.52
C ASP A 83 9.97 -10.79 6.22
N ILE A 84 8.84 -10.40 5.62
CA ILE A 84 7.53 -10.49 6.25
C ILE A 84 6.62 -11.40 5.44
N ARG A 85 5.97 -12.32 6.16
CA ARG A 85 4.90 -13.15 5.64
C ARG A 85 3.57 -12.77 6.28
N ILE A 86 2.65 -12.28 5.46
CA ILE A 86 1.28 -11.99 5.82
C ILE A 86 0.44 -13.20 5.41
N GLN A 87 -0.09 -13.91 6.40
CA GLN A 87 -1.01 -15.01 6.20
C GLN A 87 -2.44 -14.51 6.35
N ASP A 88 -3.24 -14.71 5.33
CA ASP A 88 -4.66 -14.41 5.38
C ASP A 88 -5.45 -15.50 6.14
N ILE A 89 -6.45 -15.05 6.90
CA ILE A 89 -7.38 -15.89 7.65
C ILE A 89 -8.83 -15.67 7.18
N GLY A 90 -9.15 -14.64 6.40
CA GLY A 90 -10.54 -14.21 6.28
C GLY A 90 -10.80 -12.80 5.75
N THR A 91 -10.01 -12.27 4.81
CA THR A 91 -9.71 -10.83 4.88
C THR A 91 -9.68 -10.07 3.55
N ILE A 92 -9.93 -8.76 3.68
CA ILE A 92 -9.50 -7.72 2.76
C ILE A 92 -8.38 -6.91 3.44
N PHE A 93 -7.18 -6.92 2.87
CA PHE A 93 -6.03 -6.23 3.45
C PHE A 93 -5.15 -5.59 2.37
N ASN A 94 -4.45 -4.53 2.75
CA ASN A 94 -3.52 -3.80 1.90
C ASN A 94 -2.08 -4.03 2.38
N VAL A 95 -1.16 -4.23 1.43
CA VAL A 95 0.27 -4.34 1.68
C VAL A 95 1.00 -3.35 0.78
N ARG A 96 1.87 -2.56 1.38
CA ARG A 96 2.71 -1.58 0.70
C ARG A 96 4.16 -1.78 1.10
N ARG A 97 5.04 -1.91 0.10
CA ARG A 97 6.48 -1.75 0.28
C ARG A 97 6.82 -0.25 0.32
N LEU A 98 7.63 0.10 1.30
CA LEU A 98 8.19 1.43 1.51
C LEU A 98 9.69 1.40 1.18
N ASP A 99 10.35 2.54 1.36
CA ASP A 99 11.81 2.62 1.21
C ASP A 99 12.50 1.84 2.34
N HIS A 100 13.77 1.45 2.14
CA HIS A 100 14.60 0.73 3.13
C HIS A 100 14.03 -0.64 3.56
N ASP A 101 13.29 -1.30 2.68
CA ASP A 101 12.69 -2.62 2.92
C ASP A 101 11.68 -2.64 4.08
N ASP A 102 11.10 -1.46 4.36
CA ASP A 102 10.00 -1.29 5.29
C ASP A 102 8.68 -1.72 4.61
N VAL A 103 7.80 -2.35 5.37
CA VAL A 103 6.48 -2.80 4.87
C VAL A 103 5.38 -2.26 5.76
N GLN A 104 4.35 -1.73 5.12
CA GLN A 104 3.10 -1.35 5.76
C GLN A 104 2.00 -2.35 5.40
N VAL A 105 1.30 -2.85 6.42
CA VAL A 105 0.14 -3.74 6.27
C VAL A 105 -1.06 -3.11 6.96
N ALA A 106 -2.22 -3.09 6.30
CA ALA A 106 -3.46 -2.55 6.86
C ALA A 106 -4.62 -3.51 6.59
N VAL A 107 -5.48 -3.72 7.58
CA VAL A 107 -6.62 -4.65 7.49
C VAL A 107 -7.92 -3.87 7.34
N LEU A 108 -8.61 -4.06 6.22
CA LEU A 108 -9.87 -3.38 5.90
C LEU A 108 -11.07 -4.16 6.45
N GLU A 109 -11.03 -5.48 6.37
CA GLU A 109 -12.09 -6.36 6.85
C GLU A 109 -11.48 -7.72 7.17
N GLY A 110 -11.78 -8.32 8.32
CA GLY A 110 -11.34 -9.67 8.67
C GLY A 110 -10.09 -9.68 9.56
N GLN A 111 -9.17 -10.61 9.30
CA GLN A 111 -7.98 -10.80 10.12
C GLN A 111 -6.79 -11.38 9.34
N VAL A 112 -5.62 -10.74 9.47
CA VAL A 112 -4.36 -11.35 9.01
C VAL A 112 -3.49 -11.74 10.19
N ARG A 113 -2.64 -12.75 9.97
CA ARG A 113 -1.52 -13.09 10.85
C ARG A 113 -0.21 -12.76 10.17
N ILE A 114 0.55 -11.87 10.77
CA ILE A 114 1.85 -11.43 10.28
C ILE A 114 2.93 -12.25 10.99
N HIS A 115 3.90 -12.73 10.22
CA HIS A 115 5.06 -13.46 10.70
C HIS A 115 6.32 -12.70 10.27
N THR A 116 7.24 -12.52 11.20
CA THR A 116 8.59 -12.02 10.94
C THR A 116 9.62 -13.05 11.38
N VAL A 117 10.88 -12.86 10.99
CA VAL A 117 11.98 -13.75 11.39
C VAL A 117 12.31 -13.61 12.87
N GLN A 118 12.15 -12.41 13.43
CA GLN A 118 12.74 -12.03 14.73
C GLN A 118 11.72 -11.94 15.88
N GLN A 119 10.42 -11.89 15.58
CA GLN A 119 9.38 -11.69 16.59
C GLN A 119 8.27 -12.73 16.46
N ASN A 120 7.49 -12.89 17.53
CA ASN A 120 6.32 -13.76 17.53
C ASN A 120 5.30 -13.29 16.49
N PRO A 121 4.49 -14.21 15.92
CA PRO A 121 3.42 -13.83 15.02
C PRO A 121 2.46 -12.84 15.67
N LEU A 122 2.02 -11.84 14.91
CA LEU A 122 1.09 -10.81 15.34
C LEU A 122 -0.19 -10.90 14.52
N ASP A 123 -1.34 -10.94 15.19
CA ASP A 123 -2.64 -10.89 14.54
C ASP A 123 -3.10 -9.43 14.43
N LEU A 124 -3.49 -9.04 13.22
CA LEU A 124 -4.17 -7.76 12.97
C LEU A 124 -5.61 -7.99 12.55
N THR A 125 -6.51 -7.19 13.09
CA THR A 125 -7.95 -7.19 12.77
C THR A 125 -8.36 -5.90 12.07
N THR A 126 -9.60 -5.85 11.58
CA THR A 126 -10.21 -4.67 10.94
C THR A 126 -9.85 -3.34 11.62
N GLY A 127 -9.39 -2.38 10.82
CA GLY A 127 -9.02 -1.03 11.27
C GLY A 127 -7.61 -0.93 11.85
N GLN A 128 -6.89 -2.05 11.98
CA GLN A 128 -5.50 -2.06 12.42
C GLN A 128 -4.54 -2.02 11.24
N SER A 129 -3.41 -1.37 11.46
CA SER A 129 -2.26 -1.36 10.56
C SER A 129 -0.97 -1.50 11.34
N ILE A 130 0.06 -2.03 10.69
CA ILE A 130 1.42 -2.10 11.22
C ILE A 130 2.38 -1.55 10.17
N ASN A 131 3.36 -0.79 10.63
CA ASN A 131 4.58 -0.54 9.89
C ASN A 131 5.70 -1.40 10.46
N THR A 132 6.52 -1.91 9.56
CA THR A 132 7.72 -2.64 9.91
C THR A 132 8.94 -1.86 9.51
N GLN A 133 10.00 -2.05 10.29
CA GLN A 133 11.28 -1.43 10.04
C GLN A 133 12.38 -2.48 10.19
N HIS A 134 13.19 -2.67 9.14
CA HIS A 134 14.23 -3.71 9.09
C HIS A 134 13.72 -5.12 9.49
N GLY A 135 12.54 -5.50 8.96
CA GLY A 135 11.93 -6.82 9.22
C GLY A 135 11.36 -7.01 10.64
N GLN A 136 11.27 -5.96 11.45
CA GLN A 136 10.64 -5.96 12.77
C GLN A 136 9.37 -5.11 12.80
N TYR A 137 8.41 -5.45 13.65
CA TYR A 137 7.27 -4.59 13.95
C TYR A 137 7.75 -3.30 14.60
N HIS A 138 7.36 -2.16 14.03
CA HIS A 138 7.76 -0.85 14.52
C HIS A 138 6.61 -0.10 15.19
N THR A 139 5.46 0.02 14.52
CA THR A 139 4.33 0.79 15.04
C THR A 139 3.02 0.18 14.59
N ILE A 140 2.14 -0.11 15.55
CA ILE A 140 0.73 -0.43 15.29
C ILE A 140 -0.04 0.90 15.29
N ASP A 141 -0.66 1.23 14.17
CA ASP A 141 -1.57 2.37 14.04
C ASP A 141 -2.99 1.85 13.88
N HIS A 142 -3.91 2.41 14.65
CA HIS A 142 -5.30 2.00 14.74
C HIS A 142 -6.25 2.91 13.97
N SER A 143 -5.77 3.98 13.31
CA SER A 143 -6.65 5.13 13.03
C SER A 143 -6.68 5.71 11.63
N ASP A 144 -6.01 5.15 10.61
CA ASP A 144 -6.26 5.64 9.24
C ASP A 144 -6.13 4.62 8.11
N VAL A 145 -6.69 3.42 8.29
CA VAL A 145 -6.81 2.42 7.20
C VAL A 145 -7.53 3.02 5.98
N THR A 146 -8.48 3.94 6.20
CA THR A 146 -9.17 4.68 5.14
C THR A 146 -8.20 5.54 4.31
N GLN A 147 -7.32 6.33 4.94
CA GLN A 147 -6.26 7.05 4.24
C GLN A 147 -5.36 6.11 3.44
N LEU A 148 -4.97 4.98 4.03
CA LEU A 148 -4.06 4.03 3.40
C LEU A 148 -4.65 3.37 2.15
N THR A 149 -5.99 3.34 2.03
CA THR A 149 -6.70 2.60 0.99
C THR A 149 -7.53 3.48 0.06
N ALA A 150 -7.62 4.79 0.33
CA ALA A 150 -8.34 5.80 -0.45
C ALA A 150 -8.03 5.77 -1.96
N TRP A 151 -6.81 5.36 -2.31
CA TRP A 151 -6.35 5.26 -3.70
C TRP A 151 -7.19 4.28 -4.51
N GLN A 152 -7.82 3.29 -3.88
CA GLN A 152 -8.69 2.31 -4.53
C GLN A 152 -9.91 2.99 -5.17
N GLN A 153 -10.36 4.10 -4.59
CA GLN A 153 -11.46 4.92 -5.09
C GLN A 153 -10.99 6.06 -6.02
N GLY A 154 -9.71 6.07 -6.41
CA GLY A 154 -9.18 7.04 -7.37
C GLY A 154 -8.73 8.37 -6.76
N TYR A 155 -8.61 8.47 -5.43
CA TYR A 155 -8.14 9.68 -4.76
C TYR A 155 -7.13 9.39 -3.64
N LEU A 156 -6.39 10.40 -3.23
CA LEU A 156 -5.56 10.37 -2.02
C LEU A 156 -6.26 11.18 -0.95
N TYR A 157 -6.21 10.70 0.29
CA TYR A 157 -6.72 11.43 1.45
C TYR A 157 -5.59 11.70 2.41
N PHE A 158 -5.56 12.91 2.96
CA PHE A 158 -4.58 13.33 3.93
C PHE A 158 -5.28 13.99 5.11
N ASN A 159 -4.87 13.61 6.32
CA ASN A 159 -5.28 14.23 7.55
C ASN A 159 -4.03 14.58 8.37
N ASP A 160 -3.81 15.87 8.63
CA ASP A 160 -2.70 16.40 9.43
C ASP A 160 -1.31 15.87 9.02
N ARG A 161 -1.07 15.76 7.69
CA ARG A 161 0.19 15.21 7.16
C ARG A 161 1.17 16.33 6.77
N PRO A 162 2.49 16.16 7.02
CA PRO A 162 3.50 17.08 6.50
C PRO A 162 3.44 17.21 4.98
N LEU A 163 3.50 18.44 4.47
CA LEU A 163 3.41 18.73 3.04
C LEU A 163 4.44 17.96 2.22
N ALA A 164 5.66 17.74 2.74
CA ALA A 164 6.65 16.91 2.04
C ALA A 164 6.17 15.47 1.82
N GLN A 165 5.50 14.86 2.81
CA GLN A 165 4.94 13.51 2.67
C GLN A 165 3.76 13.50 1.69
N VAL A 166 2.91 14.54 1.72
CA VAL A 166 1.80 14.71 0.77
C VAL A 166 2.33 14.78 -0.68
N LEU A 167 3.34 15.61 -0.93
CA LEU A 167 3.94 15.73 -2.26
C LEU A 167 4.66 14.45 -2.70
N ALA A 168 5.36 13.76 -1.79
CA ALA A 168 5.98 12.48 -2.09
C ALA A 168 4.93 11.44 -2.51
N GLU A 169 3.81 11.37 -1.79
CA GLU A 169 2.71 10.46 -2.10
C GLU A 169 2.05 10.79 -3.45
N ILE A 170 1.80 12.07 -3.73
CA ILE A 170 1.27 12.53 -5.02
C ILE A 170 2.21 12.17 -6.18
N ASN A 171 3.52 12.35 -5.99
CA ASN A 171 4.53 12.08 -7.02
C ASN A 171 4.66 10.59 -7.37
N ARG A 172 4.21 9.68 -6.48
CA ARG A 172 4.17 8.24 -6.74
C ARG A 172 3.31 7.87 -7.95
N TYR A 173 2.33 8.71 -8.28
CA TYR A 173 1.40 8.51 -9.41
C TYR A 173 1.85 9.23 -10.68
N GLY A 174 3.04 9.83 -10.66
CA GLY A 174 3.64 10.55 -11.78
C GLY A 174 4.27 11.84 -11.30
N GLN A 175 5.50 12.08 -11.74
CA GLN A 175 6.31 13.21 -11.30
C GLN A 175 5.64 14.53 -11.64
N LEU A 176 5.36 15.32 -10.60
CA LEU A 176 5.08 16.74 -10.75
C LEU A 176 6.41 17.49 -10.62
N PRO A 177 6.65 18.53 -11.45
CA PRO A 177 7.88 19.31 -11.39
C PRO A 177 7.81 20.30 -10.21
N VAL A 178 7.57 19.81 -9.00
CA VAL A 178 7.36 20.60 -7.79
C VAL A 178 8.51 20.37 -6.83
N SER A 179 9.03 21.44 -6.24
CA SER A 179 10.05 21.35 -5.18
C SER A 179 9.75 22.31 -4.04
N ILE A 180 10.02 21.86 -2.81
CA ILE A 180 9.97 22.69 -1.62
C ILE A 180 11.35 23.30 -1.38
N LYS A 181 11.43 24.62 -1.17
CA LYS A 181 12.71 25.31 -0.96
C LYS A 181 13.14 25.38 0.52
N ASP A 182 12.19 25.36 1.45
CA ASP A 182 12.41 25.59 2.87
C ASP A 182 11.93 24.39 3.70
N LYS A 183 12.75 23.93 4.65
CA LYS A 183 12.41 22.82 5.57
C LYS A 183 11.15 23.12 6.40
N THR A 184 10.92 24.37 6.77
CA THR A 184 9.73 24.76 7.54
C THR A 184 8.43 24.59 6.75
N ILE A 185 8.49 24.72 5.42
CA ILE A 185 7.35 24.46 4.53
C ILE A 185 7.10 22.96 4.41
N ALA A 186 8.17 22.15 4.36
CA ALA A 186 8.06 20.70 4.27
C ALA A 186 7.30 20.08 5.45
N GLU A 187 7.37 20.73 6.62
CA GLU A 187 6.70 20.32 7.86
C GLU A 187 5.28 20.88 8.03
N LEU A 188 4.83 21.78 7.13
CA LEU A 188 3.47 22.32 7.19
C LEU A 188 2.45 21.18 7.11
N ARG A 189 1.52 21.17 8.06
CA ARG A 189 0.47 20.17 8.12
C ARG A 189 -0.64 20.52 7.15
N VAL A 190 -1.02 19.55 6.34
CA VAL A 190 -2.06 19.69 5.33
C VAL A 190 -3.04 18.53 5.45
N SER A 191 -4.32 18.88 5.36
CA SER A 191 -5.42 17.94 5.21
C SER A 191 -6.13 18.22 3.90
N GLY A 192 -6.63 17.18 3.25
CA GLY A 192 -7.36 17.32 2.00
C GLY A 192 -7.45 16.04 1.20
N GLN A 193 -8.27 16.09 0.16
CA GLN A 193 -8.44 15.03 -0.81
C GLN A 193 -7.83 15.47 -2.15
N VAL A 194 -7.14 14.55 -2.83
CA VAL A 194 -6.52 14.78 -4.14
C VAL A 194 -7.02 13.74 -5.11
N ASP A 195 -7.73 14.16 -6.15
CA ASP A 195 -8.09 13.27 -7.26
C ASP A 195 -6.80 12.84 -7.99
N LEU A 196 -6.61 11.54 -8.19
CA LEU A 196 -5.43 11.01 -8.87
C LEU A 196 -5.37 11.44 -10.35
N LYS A 197 -6.49 11.81 -10.96
CA LYS A 197 -6.57 12.33 -12.32
C LYS A 197 -6.27 13.82 -12.41
N ASP A 198 -6.43 14.57 -11.31
CA ASP A 198 -6.19 16.03 -11.27
C ASP A 198 -5.26 16.44 -10.10
N ARG A 199 -4.10 15.78 -10.04
CA ARG A 199 -3.11 16.04 -8.97
C ARG A 199 -2.49 17.43 -9.06
N GLN A 200 -2.46 18.03 -10.25
CA GLN A 200 -1.92 19.38 -10.44
C GLN A 200 -2.81 20.44 -9.78
N GLN A 201 -4.13 20.28 -9.81
CA GLN A 201 -5.06 21.20 -9.18
C GLN A 201 -4.80 21.35 -7.68
N PHE A 202 -4.44 20.27 -6.98
CA PHE A 202 -4.07 20.35 -5.56
C PHE A 202 -2.88 21.28 -5.32
N ILE A 203 -1.83 21.18 -6.15
CA ILE A 203 -0.65 22.05 -6.04
C ILE A 203 -1.03 23.52 -6.25
N HIS A 204 -1.84 23.81 -7.27
CA HIS A 204 -2.30 25.17 -7.56
C HIS A 204 -3.21 25.73 -6.47
N ALA A 205 -3.94 24.88 -5.76
CA ALA A 205 -4.82 25.26 -4.66
C ALA A 205 -4.08 25.51 -3.34
N LEU A 206 -2.84 25.01 -3.16
CA LEU A 206 -2.07 25.14 -1.91
C LEU A 206 -2.09 26.55 -1.29
N PRO A 207 -1.88 27.66 -2.03
CA PRO A 207 -1.90 29.02 -1.45
C PRO A 207 -3.25 29.46 -0.86
N THR A 208 -4.34 28.76 -1.15
CA THR A 208 -5.68 29.09 -0.66
C THR A 208 -5.93 28.58 0.76
N PHE A 209 -5.23 27.52 1.17
CA PHE A 209 -5.42 26.87 2.48
C PHE A 209 -4.12 26.67 3.28
N ALA A 210 -2.95 26.90 2.70
CA ALA A 210 -1.65 26.86 3.38
C ALA A 210 -0.89 28.19 3.21
N PRO A 211 -0.04 28.59 4.17
CA PRO A 211 0.71 29.85 4.14
C PRO A 211 1.92 29.77 3.19
N VAL A 212 1.65 29.47 1.91
CA VAL A 212 2.65 29.28 0.86
C VAL A 212 2.40 30.15 -0.36
N LYS A 213 3.44 30.37 -1.15
CA LYS A 213 3.43 31.00 -2.47
C LYS A 213 4.05 30.04 -3.49
N LEU A 214 3.55 30.06 -4.72
CA LEU A 214 4.09 29.29 -5.83
C LEU A 214 4.90 30.21 -6.74
N GLN A 215 6.16 29.85 -6.99
CA GLN A 215 6.99 30.47 -8.02
C GLN A 215 7.06 29.54 -9.22
N TYR A 216 6.59 30.01 -10.37
CA TYR A 216 6.66 29.29 -11.63
C TYR A 216 7.95 29.65 -12.36
N LEU A 217 8.72 28.63 -12.74
CA LEU A 217 9.92 28.77 -13.55
C LEU A 217 9.62 28.52 -15.03
N VAL A 218 10.47 29.07 -15.90
CA VAL A 218 10.32 29.01 -17.37
C VAL A 218 10.32 27.56 -17.89
N ASN A 219 10.95 26.62 -17.18
CA ASN A 219 10.99 25.20 -17.52
C ASN A 219 9.76 24.40 -17.03
N GLY A 220 8.70 25.06 -16.55
CA GLY A 220 7.51 24.41 -16.01
C GLY A 220 7.66 23.92 -14.57
N LYS A 221 8.82 24.14 -13.92
CA LYS A 221 9.03 23.79 -12.52
C LYS A 221 8.31 24.78 -11.59
N ILE A 222 7.70 24.26 -10.54
CA ILE A 222 7.03 25.01 -9.49
C ILE A 222 7.89 24.92 -8.22
N ILE A 223 8.23 26.07 -7.65
CA ILE A 223 8.89 26.14 -6.34
C ILE A 223 7.88 26.65 -5.31
N ILE A 224 7.75 25.92 -4.20
CA ILE A 224 6.90 26.31 -3.08
C ILE A 224 7.73 27.11 -2.07
N HIS A 225 7.24 28.31 -1.75
CA HIS A 225 7.83 29.27 -0.81
C HIS A 225 6.86 29.55 0.34
N LYS A 226 7.39 30.02 1.47
CA LYS A 226 6.58 30.53 2.56
C LYS A 226 6.00 31.88 2.13
N LYS A 227 4.75 32.14 2.52
CA LYS A 227 4.08 33.40 2.22
C LYS A 227 4.78 34.59 2.90
#